data_AF-A0A9P3BN35-F1
#
_entry.id   AF-A0A9P3BN35-F1
#
_cell.length_a   1.000
_cell.length_b   1.000
_cell.length_c   1.000
_cell.angle_alpha   90.00
_cell.angle_beta   90.00
_cell.angle_gamma   90.00
#
_symmetry.space_group_name_H-M   'P 1'
#
loop_
_entity.id
_entity.type
_entity.pdbx_description
1 polymer ?
#
loop_
_entity_poly.entity_id
_entity_poly.type
_entity_poly.pdbx_seq_one_letter_code
_entity_poly.pdbx_strand_id
1 'polypeptide(L)'
;MFLRGSESNQTRELHQADSELDVFFDLILHTMIIREITKDPKTRKTFRVTYLKIDAQSVHFVNMHGLADNSLLLSLRVRESLCAVKGHKMRMRVKHFGFMPMEDSKLYTDVYCCDWSEQNIEILLPGKRIHEWKTVALILATFHRISKEQWCLLVNMAGAPGIAGLNWKVIESELWPEKSELKEIEIADAKPVDTVVS
;
A
#
# COMPACT_ATOMS: atom_id res chain seq x y z
N MET A 1 -5.41 -0.20 -10.85
CA MET A 1 -5.57 0.16 -9.43
C MET A 1 -7.05 0.19 -9.15
N PHE A 2 -7.48 -0.38 -8.03
CA PHE A 2 -8.90 -0.47 -7.67
C PHE A 2 -9.14 0.11 -6.28
N LEU A 3 -10.32 0.70 -6.11
CA LEU A 3 -10.92 0.97 -4.81
C LEU A 3 -12.06 -0.02 -4.60
N ARG A 4 -12.08 -0.69 -3.44
CA ARG A 4 -13.13 -1.64 -3.06
C ARG A 4 -13.79 -1.23 -1.74
N GLY A 5 -15.10 -1.40 -1.66
CA GLY A 5 -15.87 -1.21 -0.43
C GLY A 5 -16.16 -2.52 0.28
N SER A 6 -17.14 -2.49 1.17
CA SER A 6 -17.61 -3.67 1.92
C SER A 6 -18.55 -4.56 1.11
N GLU A 7 -19.26 -3.99 0.13
CA GLU A 7 -20.22 -4.71 -0.72
C GLU A 7 -19.59 -5.13 -2.06
N SER A 8 -20.08 -6.22 -2.67
CA SER A 8 -19.51 -6.76 -3.92
C SER A 8 -19.67 -5.85 -5.13
N ASN A 9 -20.69 -4.99 -5.14
CA ASN A 9 -20.93 -3.95 -6.14
C ASN A 9 -20.07 -2.69 -5.90
N GLN A 10 -19.44 -2.55 -4.73
CA GLN A 10 -18.57 -1.42 -4.40
C GLN A 10 -17.16 -1.70 -4.91
N THR A 11 -16.98 -1.64 -6.22
CA THR A 11 -15.67 -1.69 -6.87
C THR A 11 -15.56 -0.57 -7.89
N ARG A 12 -14.49 0.23 -7.80
CA ARG A 12 -14.16 1.29 -8.77
C ARG A 12 -12.76 1.07 -9.32
N GLU A 13 -12.66 0.97 -10.64
CA GLU A 13 -11.38 1.02 -11.32
C GLU A 13 -10.93 2.47 -11.47
N LEU A 14 -9.68 2.76 -11.07
CA LEU A 14 -9.14 4.12 -11.09
C LEU A 14 -8.35 4.44 -12.36
N HIS A 15 -8.09 3.45 -13.20
CA HIS A 15 -7.44 3.66 -14.49
C HIS A 15 -8.45 4.19 -15.53
N GLN A 16 -8.01 5.09 -16.41
CA GLN A 16 -8.80 5.56 -17.54
C GLN A 16 -7.95 5.54 -18.80
N ALA A 17 -8.60 5.39 -19.97
CA ALA A 17 -7.92 5.27 -21.25
C ALA A 17 -7.01 6.47 -21.57
N ASP A 18 -7.43 7.68 -21.20
CA ASP A 18 -6.73 8.94 -21.49
C ASP A 18 -5.89 9.46 -20.30
N SER A 19 -5.68 8.62 -19.28
CA SER A 19 -4.89 9.00 -18.10
C SER A 19 -3.82 7.98 -17.71
N GLU A 20 -2.66 8.52 -17.33
CA GLU A 20 -1.58 7.73 -16.76
C GLU A 20 -1.67 7.80 -15.23
N LEU A 21 -1.57 6.65 -14.56
CA LEU A 21 -1.62 6.54 -13.11
C LEU A 21 -0.29 5.99 -12.58
N ASP A 22 0.39 6.77 -11.73
CA ASP A 22 1.64 6.39 -11.09
C ASP A 22 1.51 6.48 -9.56
N VAL A 23 2.36 5.73 -8.86
CA VAL A 23 2.43 5.72 -7.39
C VAL A 23 3.86 5.99 -6.95
N PHE A 24 4.00 6.84 -5.94
CA PHE A 24 5.26 7.18 -5.30
C PHE A 24 5.17 6.89 -3.81
N PHE A 25 6.26 6.38 -3.25
CA PHE A 25 6.41 6.12 -1.82
C PHE A 25 7.50 7.03 -1.27
N ASP A 26 7.13 7.91 -0.36
CA ASP A 26 8.05 8.81 0.32
C ASP A 26 8.37 8.23 1.70
N LEU A 27 9.60 7.75 1.86
CA LEU A 27 10.08 7.16 3.10
C LEU A 27 10.27 8.20 4.21
N ILE A 28 10.59 9.45 3.87
CA ILE A 28 10.89 10.50 4.85
C ILE A 28 9.59 11.06 5.43
N LEU A 29 8.62 11.31 4.55
CA LEU A 29 7.32 11.84 4.95
C LEU A 29 6.31 10.75 5.32
N HIS A 30 6.68 9.47 5.18
CA HIS A 30 5.81 8.31 5.40
C HIS A 30 4.47 8.43 4.66
N THR A 31 4.55 8.81 3.38
CA THR A 31 3.36 9.06 2.57
C THR A 31 3.43 8.36 1.23
N MET A 32 2.29 7.86 0.79
CA MET A 32 2.07 7.40 -0.57
C MET A 32 1.42 8.52 -1.37
N ILE A 33 1.89 8.75 -2.60
CA ILE A 33 1.32 9.73 -3.52
C ILE A 33 0.87 8.99 -4.77
N ILE A 34 -0.43 9.06 -5.05
CA ILE A 34 -1.00 8.59 -6.31
C ILE A 34 -1.09 9.81 -7.24
N ARG A 35 -0.52 9.68 -8.44
CA ARG A 35 -0.48 10.73 -9.44
C ARG A 35 -1.24 10.28 -10.68
N GLU A 36 -2.27 11.02 -11.04
CA GLU A 36 -3.01 10.87 -12.28
C GLU A 36 -2.61 11.99 -13.24
N ILE A 37 -2.22 11.65 -14.47
CA ILE A 37 -1.91 12.59 -15.54
C ILE A 37 -2.94 12.39 -16.65
N THR A 38 -3.88 13.33 -16.79
CA THR A 38 -4.86 13.34 -17.88
C THR A 38 -4.35 14.24 -18.99
N LYS A 39 -4.27 13.74 -20.22
CA LYS A 39 -3.83 14.52 -21.40
C LYS A 39 -5.04 15.01 -22.17
N ASP A 40 -4.98 16.23 -22.72
CA ASP A 40 -6.00 16.68 -23.67
C ASP A 40 -5.85 15.90 -24.98
N PRO A 41 -6.88 15.15 -25.43
CA PRO A 41 -6.82 14.41 -26.69
C PRO A 41 -6.65 15.32 -27.91
N LYS A 42 -7.06 16.59 -27.81
CA LYS A 42 -7.00 17.57 -28.91
C LYS A 42 -5.67 18.29 -28.98
N THR A 43 -4.96 18.45 -27.86
CA THR A 43 -3.72 19.24 -27.81
C THR A 43 -2.62 18.57 -26.99
N ARG A 44 -1.54 18.15 -27.67
CA ARG A 44 -0.41 17.41 -27.05
C ARG A 44 0.32 18.14 -25.92
N LYS A 45 0.18 19.46 -25.79
CA LYS A 45 0.87 20.29 -24.79
C LYS A 45 0.01 20.64 -23.59
N THR A 46 -1.26 20.23 -23.59
CA THR A 46 -2.17 20.48 -22.49
C THR A 46 -2.43 19.20 -21.71
N PHE A 47 -2.22 19.28 -20.41
CA PHE A 47 -2.46 18.17 -19.51
C PHE A 47 -2.76 18.68 -18.11
N ARG A 48 -3.39 17.81 -17.34
CA ARG A 48 -3.67 18.04 -15.93
C ARG A 48 -3.00 16.95 -15.11
N VAL A 49 -2.46 17.35 -13.97
CA VAL A 49 -1.90 16.41 -13.00
C VAL A 49 -2.64 16.51 -11.70
N THR A 50 -3.28 15.43 -11.29
CA THR A 50 -3.93 15.28 -9.99
C THR A 50 -3.05 14.44 -9.08
N TYR A 51 -2.79 14.94 -7.88
CA TYR A 51 -2.02 14.26 -6.85
C TYR A 51 -2.93 14.00 -5.65
N LEU A 52 -3.07 12.73 -5.29
CA LEU A 52 -3.68 12.29 -4.05
C LEU A 52 -2.57 11.81 -3.11
N LYS A 53 -2.34 12.56 -2.04
CA LYS A 53 -1.38 12.20 -0.99
C LYS A 53 -2.10 11.51 0.17
N ILE A 54 -1.64 10.32 0.51
CA ILE A 54 -2.15 9.46 1.58
C ILE A 54 -1.04 9.28 2.60
N ASP A 55 -1.31 9.66 3.84
CA ASP A 55 -0.41 9.43 4.97
C ASP A 55 -0.46 7.96 5.40
N ALA A 56 0.67 7.35 5.76
CA ALA A 56 0.69 6.00 6.30
C ALA A 56 -0.21 5.83 7.52
N GLN A 57 -0.39 6.89 8.32
CA GLN A 57 -1.30 6.90 9.47
C GLN A 57 -2.78 6.89 9.08
N SER A 58 -3.13 7.25 7.85
CA SER A 58 -4.53 7.24 7.37
C SER A 58 -5.00 5.88 6.88
N VAL A 59 -4.08 4.92 6.76
CA VAL A 59 -4.37 3.56 6.29
C VAL A 59 -3.83 2.51 7.25
N HIS A 60 -4.34 1.30 7.10
CA HIS A 60 -3.76 0.06 7.62
C HIS A 60 -3.14 -0.68 6.44
N PHE A 61 -1.89 -1.10 6.62
CA PHE A 61 -1.24 -2.03 5.70
C PHE A 61 -1.89 -3.40 5.87
N VAL A 62 -2.53 -3.93 4.82
CA VAL A 62 -3.20 -5.24 4.87
C VAL A 62 -2.23 -6.33 4.50
N ASN A 63 -1.66 -6.24 3.29
CA ASN A 63 -0.64 -7.16 2.83
C ASN A 63 0.08 -6.62 1.59
N MET A 64 1.20 -7.26 1.26
CA MET A 64 1.86 -7.14 -0.03
C MET A 64 2.16 -8.54 -0.57
N HIS A 65 1.64 -8.80 -1.76
CA HIS A 65 1.82 -10.07 -2.46
C HIS A 65 2.72 -9.90 -3.66
N GLY A 66 3.63 -10.85 -3.88
CA GLY A 66 4.36 -10.98 -5.12
C GLY A 66 3.72 -12.01 -6.03
N LEU A 67 3.37 -11.58 -7.24
CA LEU A 67 2.73 -12.43 -8.24
C LEU A 67 3.78 -13.20 -9.05
N ALA A 68 3.31 -14.19 -9.81
CA ALA A 68 4.17 -15.09 -10.58
C ALA A 68 5.05 -14.36 -11.64
N ASP A 69 4.60 -13.21 -12.12
CA ASP A 69 5.32 -12.35 -13.08
C ASP A 69 6.25 -11.33 -12.41
N ASN A 70 6.53 -11.49 -11.11
CA ASN A 70 7.27 -10.54 -10.27
C ASN A 70 6.61 -9.16 -10.12
N SER A 71 5.33 -9.00 -10.47
CA SER A 71 4.56 -7.82 -10.04
C SER A 71 4.22 -7.90 -8.54
N LEU A 72 3.93 -6.75 -7.94
CA LEU A 72 3.50 -6.66 -6.53
C LEU A 72 2.05 -6.18 -6.48
N LEU A 73 1.23 -6.88 -5.70
CA LEU A 73 -0.09 -6.43 -5.30
C LEU A 73 -0.03 -5.91 -3.87
N LEU A 74 -0.11 -4.59 -3.71
CA LEU A 74 -0.20 -3.92 -2.42
C LEU A 74 -1.67 -3.68 -2.07
N SER A 75 -2.06 -4.10 -0.86
CA SER A 75 -3.41 -3.93 -0.33
C SER A 75 -3.37 -3.06 0.92
N LEU A 76 -4.14 -1.97 0.91
CA LEU A 76 -4.24 -1.01 2.01
C LEU A 76 -5.71 -0.81 2.36
N ARG A 77 -6.02 -0.64 3.65
CA ARG A 77 -7.38 -0.31 4.11
C ARG A 77 -7.40 1.07 4.75
N VAL A 78 -8.24 1.97 4.29
CA VAL A 78 -8.45 3.28 4.95
C VAL A 78 -8.99 3.03 6.35
N ARG A 79 -8.50 3.78 7.35
CA ARG A 79 -9.00 3.64 8.72
C ARG A 79 -10.47 4.03 8.78
N GLU A 80 -11.30 3.18 9.41
CA GLU A 80 -12.75 3.38 9.54
C GLU A 80 -13.11 4.76 10.12
N SER A 81 -12.36 5.22 11.12
CA SER A 81 -12.54 6.55 11.73
C SER A 81 -12.33 7.72 10.77
N LEU A 82 -11.68 7.48 9.63
CA LEU A 82 -11.44 8.49 8.59
C LEU A 82 -12.42 8.35 7.42
N CYS A 83 -13.03 7.18 7.20
CA CYS A 83 -14.06 6.98 6.18
C CYS A 83 -15.24 7.94 6.35
N ALA A 84 -15.62 8.26 7.58
CA ALA A 84 -16.71 9.21 7.88
C ALA A 84 -16.36 10.69 7.64
N VAL A 85 -15.09 11.03 7.40
CA VAL A 85 -14.63 12.40 7.18
C VAL A 85 -14.38 12.63 5.70
N LYS A 86 -14.95 13.70 5.13
CA LYS A 86 -14.72 14.07 3.72
C LYS A 86 -13.23 14.13 3.40
N GLY A 87 -12.82 13.42 2.36
CA GLY A 87 -11.42 13.35 1.93
C GLY A 87 -10.52 12.49 2.83
N HIS A 88 -11.03 11.86 3.89
CA HIS A 88 -10.33 10.86 4.72
C HIS A 88 -8.94 11.29 5.23
N LYS A 89 -8.75 12.60 5.52
CA LYS A 89 -7.45 13.26 5.78
C LYS A 89 -6.41 13.14 4.65
N MET A 90 -6.78 12.59 3.50
CA MET A 90 -5.98 12.64 2.29
C MET A 90 -5.88 14.09 1.80
N ARG A 91 -4.79 14.42 1.12
CA ARG A 91 -4.57 15.75 0.55
C ARG A 91 -4.63 15.68 -0.96
N MET A 92 -5.53 16.46 -1.55
CA MET A 92 -5.67 16.59 -2.99
C MET A 92 -4.94 17.83 -3.49
N ARG A 93 -4.20 17.70 -4.60
CA ARG A 93 -3.62 18.83 -5.33
C ARG A 93 -3.78 18.62 -6.82
N VAL A 94 -4.32 19.62 -7.51
CA VAL A 94 -4.45 19.60 -8.97
C VAL A 94 -3.55 20.68 -9.56
N LYS A 95 -2.83 20.34 -10.62
CA LYS A 95 -2.05 21.28 -11.44
C LYS A 95 -2.55 21.24 -12.88
N HIS A 96 -2.82 22.39 -13.45
CA HIS A 96 -3.27 22.54 -14.84
C HIS A 96 -2.12 23.12 -15.67
N PHE A 97 -1.85 22.49 -16.81
CA PHE A 97 -0.87 22.97 -17.78
C PHE A 97 -1.62 23.23 -19.09
N GLY A 98 -2.03 24.48 -19.30
CA GLY A 98 -2.89 24.89 -20.43
C GLY A 98 -4.38 24.96 -20.08
N PHE A 99 -5.20 25.23 -21.09
CA PHE A 99 -6.65 25.35 -20.96
C PHE A 99 -7.31 24.04 -21.39
N MET A 100 -7.89 23.32 -20.44
CA MET A 100 -8.57 22.04 -20.67
C MET A 100 -9.96 22.09 -20.05
N PRO A 101 -10.98 21.45 -20.65
CA PRO A 101 -12.27 21.26 -20.00
C PRO A 101 -12.09 20.59 -18.64
N MET A 102 -12.93 20.99 -17.69
CA MET A 102 -12.90 20.44 -16.34
C MET A 102 -13.64 19.10 -16.34
N GLU A 103 -12.95 18.03 -16.71
CA GLU A 103 -13.43 16.66 -16.48
C GLU A 103 -13.07 16.22 -15.07
N ASP A 104 -13.87 15.41 -14.40
CA ASP A 104 -13.49 15.00 -13.05
C ASP A 104 -12.41 13.92 -13.05
N SER A 105 -11.39 14.11 -12.21
CA SER A 105 -10.33 13.11 -11.99
C SER A 105 -10.89 11.94 -11.18
N LYS A 106 -10.51 10.71 -11.56
CA LYS A 106 -10.93 9.51 -10.82
C LYS A 106 -10.38 9.49 -9.40
N LEU A 107 -9.18 10.01 -9.18
CA LEU A 107 -8.68 10.18 -7.81
C LEU A 107 -9.55 11.13 -6.98
N TYR A 108 -10.17 12.13 -7.61
CA TYR A 108 -11.08 13.05 -6.93
C TYR A 108 -12.46 12.43 -6.70
N THR A 109 -13.13 11.97 -7.75
CA THR A 109 -14.50 11.47 -7.63
C THR A 109 -14.58 10.13 -6.92
N ASP A 110 -13.68 9.22 -7.29
CA ASP A 110 -13.86 7.82 -6.97
C ASP A 110 -13.20 7.48 -5.64
N VAL A 111 -12.14 8.21 -5.25
CA VAL A 111 -11.40 8.02 -3.99
C VAL A 111 -11.65 9.15 -2.99
N TYR A 112 -11.34 10.40 -3.34
CA TYR A 112 -11.40 11.50 -2.38
C TYR A 112 -12.82 11.87 -1.92
N CYS A 113 -13.78 11.81 -2.83
CA CYS A 113 -15.21 12.02 -2.54
C CYS A 113 -15.96 10.73 -2.20
N CYS A 114 -15.27 9.60 -2.04
CA CYS A 114 -15.92 8.34 -1.68
C CYS A 114 -16.52 8.43 -0.27
N ASP A 115 -17.73 7.91 -0.11
CA ASP A 115 -18.49 7.91 1.15
C ASP A 115 -18.74 6.50 1.68
N TRP A 116 -18.08 5.49 1.11
CA TRP A 116 -18.18 4.12 1.57
C TRP A 116 -17.67 3.97 3.01
N SER A 117 -18.38 3.16 3.79
CA SER A 117 -18.04 2.86 5.19
C SER A 117 -16.67 2.17 5.32
N GLU A 118 -16.31 1.38 4.32
CA GLU A 118 -15.01 0.75 4.19
C GLU A 118 -14.40 1.06 2.83
N GLN A 119 -13.08 1.24 2.80
CA GLN A 119 -12.34 1.54 1.59
C GLN A 119 -11.02 0.80 1.58
N ASN A 120 -10.86 -0.11 0.64
CA ASN A 120 -9.66 -0.90 0.40
C ASN A 120 -9.04 -0.46 -0.93
N ILE A 121 -7.79 -0.03 -0.89
CA ILE A 121 -7.02 0.41 -2.05
C ILE A 121 -6.11 -0.75 -2.47
N GLU A 122 -6.32 -1.24 -3.69
CA GLU A 122 -5.52 -2.30 -4.31
C GLU A 122 -4.65 -1.72 -5.43
N ILE A 123 -3.33 -1.85 -5.27
CA ILE A 123 -2.34 -1.30 -6.18
C ILE A 123 -1.53 -2.43 -6.77
N LEU A 124 -1.69 -2.66 -8.07
CA LEU A 124 -0.82 -3.53 -8.84
C LEU A 124 0.38 -2.72 -9.36
N LEU A 125 1.57 -3.08 -8.88
CA LEU A 125 2.85 -2.52 -9.31
C LEU A 125 3.50 -3.50 -10.31
N PRO A 126 3.64 -3.14 -11.59
CA PRO A 126 4.19 -4.05 -12.60
C PRO A 126 5.65 -4.43 -12.35
N GLY A 127 6.00 -5.72 -12.50
CA GLY A 127 7.35 -6.25 -12.25
C GLY A 127 8.47 -5.50 -12.98
N LYS A 128 8.21 -5.03 -14.20
CA LYS A 128 9.15 -4.22 -15.01
C LYS A 128 9.59 -2.89 -14.36
N ARG A 129 8.87 -2.41 -13.34
CA ARG A 129 9.17 -1.16 -12.60
C ARG A 129 9.65 -1.44 -11.17
N ILE A 130 9.75 -2.70 -10.78
CA ILE A 130 10.11 -3.11 -9.42
C ILE A 130 11.61 -3.44 -9.36
N HIS A 131 12.29 -2.90 -8.37
CA HIS A 131 13.69 -3.19 -8.07
C HIS A 131 13.79 -4.21 -6.93
N GLU A 132 13.19 -5.37 -7.15
CA GLU A 132 13.21 -6.52 -6.23
C GLU A 132 12.88 -6.11 -4.76
N TRP A 133 13.66 -6.62 -3.81
CA TRP A 133 13.50 -6.36 -2.38
C TRP A 133 13.72 -4.91 -1.96
N LYS A 134 14.37 -4.08 -2.79
CA LYS A 134 14.52 -2.66 -2.50
C LYS A 134 13.19 -1.92 -2.58
N THR A 135 12.36 -2.25 -3.57
CA THR A 135 11.01 -1.69 -3.68
C THR A 135 10.10 -2.23 -2.58
N VAL A 136 10.21 -3.52 -2.26
CA VAL A 136 9.50 -4.13 -1.12
C VAL A 136 9.85 -3.41 0.18
N ALA A 137 11.13 -3.26 0.49
CA ALA A 137 11.60 -2.53 1.66
C ALA A 137 11.09 -1.08 1.67
N LEU A 138 11.16 -0.37 0.52
CA LEU A 138 10.63 0.99 0.34
C LEU A 138 9.19 1.10 0.84
N ILE A 139 8.32 0.26 0.30
CA ILE A 139 6.90 0.28 0.63
C ILE A 139 6.70 -0.05 2.12
N LEU A 140 7.32 -1.12 2.61
CA LEU A 140 7.17 -1.56 3.99
C LEU A 140 7.58 -0.49 5.00
N ALA A 141 8.72 0.17 4.78
CA ALA A 141 9.18 1.22 5.67
C ALA A 141 8.38 2.52 5.53
N THR A 142 7.88 2.85 4.33
CA THR A 142 6.91 3.95 4.17
C THR A 142 5.68 3.74 5.07
N PHE A 143 5.21 2.51 5.23
CA PHE A 143 4.06 2.17 6.08
C PHE A 143 4.44 1.68 7.50
N HIS A 144 5.67 1.92 7.94
CA HIS A 144 6.15 1.55 9.28
C HIS A 144 6.01 0.05 9.62
N ARG A 145 6.08 -0.84 8.62
CA ARG A 145 6.07 -2.29 8.84
C ARG A 145 7.43 -2.86 9.21
N ILE A 146 8.50 -2.13 8.88
CA ILE A 146 9.86 -2.50 9.22
C ILE A 146 10.62 -1.34 9.86
N SER A 147 11.59 -1.67 10.72
CA SER A 147 12.52 -0.72 11.33
C SER A 147 13.63 -0.31 10.35
N LYS A 148 14.45 0.66 10.75
CA LYS A 148 15.62 1.11 9.98
C LYS A 148 16.69 0.02 9.86
N GLU A 149 16.87 -0.79 10.88
CA GLU A 149 17.83 -1.90 10.89
C GLU A 149 17.35 -2.98 9.92
N GLN A 150 16.06 -3.32 9.97
CA GLN A 150 15.43 -4.28 9.06
C GLN A 150 15.48 -3.81 7.61
N TRP A 151 15.29 -2.51 7.37
CA TRP A 151 15.52 -1.90 6.06
C TRP A 151 16.92 -2.20 5.52
N CYS A 152 17.95 -1.91 6.31
CA CYS A 152 19.34 -2.14 5.91
C CYS A 152 19.61 -3.61 5.57
N LEU A 153 18.98 -4.54 6.29
CA LEU A 153 19.09 -5.97 6.00
C LEU A 153 18.40 -6.34 4.68
N LEU A 154 17.16 -5.90 4.47
CA LEU A 154 16.39 -6.24 3.27
C LEU A 154 17.00 -5.65 1.98
N VAL A 155 17.51 -4.42 2.05
CA VAL A 155 18.11 -3.73 0.88
C VAL A 155 19.47 -4.30 0.49
N ASN A 156 20.20 -4.89 1.45
CA ASN A 156 21.55 -5.44 1.25
C ASN A 156 21.59 -6.98 1.32
N MET A 157 20.44 -7.64 1.20
CA MET A 157 20.34 -9.10 1.28
C MET A 157 21.10 -9.74 0.10
N ALA A 158 22.22 -10.40 0.38
CA ALA A 158 22.97 -11.14 -0.62
C ALA A 158 22.22 -12.42 -0.99
N GLY A 159 22.06 -12.68 -2.31
CA GLY A 159 21.32 -13.85 -2.78
C GLY A 159 19.82 -13.80 -2.44
N ALA A 160 19.24 -12.59 -2.39
CA ALA A 160 17.83 -12.42 -2.05
C ALA A 160 16.93 -13.27 -2.96
N PRO A 161 15.92 -13.95 -2.39
CA PRO A 161 14.98 -14.72 -3.20
C PRO A 161 14.21 -13.80 -4.14
N GLY A 162 13.68 -14.34 -5.24
CA GLY A 162 12.75 -13.62 -6.07
C GLY A 162 11.54 -13.14 -5.27
N ILE A 163 10.92 -12.04 -5.69
CA ILE A 163 9.72 -11.52 -5.03
C ILE A 163 8.45 -12.29 -5.43
N ALA A 164 8.48 -13.11 -6.48
CA ALA A 164 7.35 -13.97 -6.82
C ALA A 164 7.01 -14.93 -5.66
N GLY A 165 5.72 -15.01 -5.31
CA GLY A 165 5.25 -15.80 -4.16
C GLY A 165 5.41 -15.09 -2.81
N LEU A 166 5.95 -13.86 -2.77
CA LEU A 166 6.02 -13.06 -1.55
C LEU A 166 4.63 -12.94 -0.91
N ASN A 167 4.55 -13.18 0.39
CA ASN A 167 3.41 -12.84 1.23
C ASN A 167 3.93 -12.19 2.50
N TRP A 168 3.94 -10.84 2.52
CA TRP A 168 4.57 -10.12 3.63
C TRP A 168 3.95 -10.48 4.97
N LYS A 169 2.62 -10.59 5.06
CA LYS A 169 1.95 -10.89 6.33
C LYS A 169 2.39 -12.22 6.95
N VAL A 170 2.66 -13.24 6.13
CA VAL A 170 3.17 -14.55 6.60
C VAL A 170 4.61 -14.43 7.09
N ILE A 171 5.47 -13.78 6.30
CA ILE A 171 6.87 -13.53 6.66
C ILE A 171 6.95 -12.71 7.96
N GLU A 172 6.09 -11.70 8.08
CA GLU A 172 6.02 -10.83 9.24
C GLU A 172 5.62 -11.62 10.50
N SER A 173 4.65 -12.54 10.40
CA SER A 173 4.29 -13.41 11.54
C SER A 173 5.37 -14.42 11.91
N GLU A 174 6.10 -14.98 10.94
CA GLU A 174 7.16 -15.97 11.20
C GLU A 174 8.40 -15.34 11.84
N LEU A 175 8.77 -14.14 11.38
CA LEU A 175 9.95 -13.43 11.87
C LEU A 175 9.67 -12.69 13.19
N TRP A 176 8.42 -12.30 13.43
CA TRP A 176 8.00 -11.57 14.62
C TRP A 176 6.66 -12.08 15.15
N PRO A 177 6.65 -13.27 15.78
CA PRO A 177 5.45 -13.79 16.42
C PRO A 177 4.90 -12.77 17.41
N GLU A 178 3.58 -12.60 17.44
CA GLU A 178 2.94 -11.68 18.36
C GLU A 178 3.31 -12.01 19.81
N LYS A 179 3.40 -11.00 20.68
CA LYS A 179 3.76 -11.16 22.10
C LYS A 179 2.89 -12.18 22.86
N SER A 180 1.71 -12.54 22.35
CA SER A 180 0.87 -13.61 22.88
C SER A 180 1.48 -15.01 22.69
N GLU A 181 2.09 -15.28 21.54
CA GLU A 181 2.73 -16.58 21.25
C GLU A 181 4.06 -16.74 22.00
N LEU A 182 4.79 -15.63 22.22
CA LEU A 182 6.00 -15.63 23.05
C LEU A 182 5.70 -16.01 24.51
N LYS A 183 4.51 -15.66 25.04
CA LYS A 183 4.09 -16.09 26.38
C LYS A 183 3.75 -17.58 26.43
N GLU A 184 3.15 -18.14 25.39
CA GLU A 184 2.85 -19.58 25.36
C GLU A 184 4.11 -20.44 25.23
N ILE A 185 5.13 -19.96 24.50
CA ILE A 185 6.43 -20.62 24.38
C ILE A 185 7.18 -20.58 25.72
N GLU A 186 7.20 -19.44 26.42
CA GLU A 186 7.79 -19.35 27.78
C GLU A 186 7.07 -20.26 28.80
N ILE A 187 5.75 -20.44 28.67
CA ILE A 187 4.96 -21.33 29.55
C ILE A 187 5.18 -22.81 29.20
N ALA A 188 5.41 -23.15 27.93
CA ALA A 188 5.71 -24.51 27.49
C ALA A 188 7.10 -24.99 27.96
N ASP A 189 8.10 -24.11 27.93
CA ASP A 189 9.46 -24.40 28.42
C ASP A 189 9.57 -24.38 29.96
N ALA A 190 8.56 -23.85 30.67
CA ALA A 190 8.54 -23.75 32.13
C ALA A 190 7.90 -24.94 32.86
N LYS A 191 7.47 -26.02 32.17
CA LYS A 191 6.95 -27.22 32.86
C LYS A 191 8.11 -28.04 33.46
N PRO A 192 8.17 -28.21 34.79
CA PRO A 192 9.24 -28.96 35.44
C PRO A 192 9.06 -30.47 35.25
N VAL A 193 10.20 -31.15 35.17
CA VAL A 193 10.37 -32.59 35.28
C VAL A 193 9.79 -33.05 36.62
N ASP A 194 8.68 -33.79 36.58
CA ASP A 194 8.19 -34.52 37.75
C ASP A 194 9.27 -35.55 38.14
N THR A 195 10.08 -35.19 39.12
CA THR A 195 11.03 -36.11 39.74
C THR A 195 10.25 -36.86 40.82
N VAL A 196 9.65 -37.98 40.45
CA VAL A 196 9.11 -38.92 41.44
C VAL A 196 10.29 -39.71 42.00
N VAL A 197 10.77 -39.31 43.18
CA VAL A 197 11.70 -40.12 43.99
C VAL A 197 10.91 -40.74 45.13
N SER A 198 10.87 -42.08 45.06
CA SER A 198 10.60 -43.10 46.10
C SER A 198 9.23 -43.09 46.79
#